data_AF-A8SLJ4-F1
#
_entry.id   AF-A8SLJ4-F1
#
_cell.length_a   1.000
_cell.length_b   1.000
_cell.length_c   1.000
_cell.angle_alpha   90.00
_cell.angle_beta   90.00
_cell.angle_gamma   90.00
#
_symmetry.space_group_name_H-M   'P 1'
#
loop_
_entity.id
_entity.type
_entity.pdbx_description
1 polymer ?
#
loop_
_entity_poly.entity_id
_entity_poly.type
_entity_poly.pdbx_seq_one_letter_code
_entity_poly.pdbx_strand_id
1 'polypeptide(L)'
;MISFVSILGIFASIIFAVFGGFKQLEGLGNNLHHIAIYKMLMYIGCTGIVITSIVFISFYAVSKLTGLKLHSCGCDSKCECSVYKKYPVLMMTYHFLISMISTGFIILLLRHYYDFGLTNKTFVGVMLIVMFFILAILPVLIFLYQKFLKIKK
;
A
#
# COMPACT_ATOMS: atom_id res chain seq x y z
N MET A 1 -0.54 35.58 3.58
CA MET A 1 -1.07 35.30 2.21
C MET A 1 -0.35 34.13 1.54
N ILE A 2 0.98 34.09 1.54
CA ILE A 2 1.79 32.98 0.99
C ILE A 2 1.40 31.60 1.54
N SER A 3 1.08 31.49 2.84
CA SER A 3 0.66 30.21 3.44
C SER A 3 -0.64 29.64 2.85
N PHE A 4 -1.58 30.50 2.43
CA PHE A 4 -2.85 30.06 1.84
C PHE A 4 -2.63 29.48 0.44
N VAL A 5 -1.84 30.17 -0.39
CA VAL A 5 -1.47 29.71 -1.74
C VAL A 5 -0.70 28.39 -1.68
N SER A 6 0.24 28.24 -0.73
CA SER A 6 0.98 26.99 -0.54
C SER A 6 0.07 25.82 -0.14
N ILE A 7 -0.90 26.03 0.76
CA ILE A 7 -1.85 24.99 1.15
C ILE A 7 -2.74 24.59 -0.04
N LEU A 8 -3.22 25.57 -0.81
CA LEU A 8 -4.02 25.32 -2.02
C LEU A 8 -3.25 24.51 -3.06
N GLY A 9 -1.97 24.82 -3.27
CA GLY A 9 -1.08 24.06 -4.16
C GLY A 9 -0.90 22.61 -3.72
N ILE A 10 -0.74 22.36 -2.42
CA ILE A 10 -0.61 20.99 -1.88
C ILE A 10 -1.92 20.21 -2.08
N PHE A 11 -3.07 20.80 -1.79
CA PHE A 11 -4.37 20.16 -2.02
C PHE A 11 -4.61 19.88 -3.51
N ALA A 12 -4.27 20.82 -4.39
CA ALA A 12 -4.36 20.61 -5.84
C ALA A 12 -3.47 19.43 -6.30
N SER A 13 -2.23 19.34 -5.78
CA SER A 13 -1.33 18.22 -6.08
C SER A 13 -1.88 16.87 -5.62
N ILE A 14 -2.51 16.81 -4.43
CA ILE A 14 -3.16 15.58 -3.94
C ILE A 14 -4.30 15.18 -4.86
N ILE A 15 -5.16 16.13 -5.23
CA ILE A 15 -6.32 15.90 -6.11
C ILE A 15 -5.86 15.36 -7.48
N PHE A 16 -4.85 15.98 -8.09
CA PHE A 16 -4.32 15.51 -9.38
C PHE A 16 -3.67 14.13 -9.27
N ALA A 17 -2.97 13.83 -8.18
CA ALA A 17 -2.39 12.50 -7.97
C ALA A 17 -3.48 11.41 -7.86
N VAL A 18 -4.55 11.69 -7.12
CA VAL A 18 -5.67 10.75 -6.96
C VAL A 18 -6.45 10.56 -8.26
N PHE A 19 -6.80 11.64 -8.96
CA PHE A 19 -7.50 11.54 -10.24
C PHE A 19 -6.63 10.93 -11.35
N GLY A 20 -5.32 11.21 -11.34
CA GLY A 20 -4.36 10.53 -12.21
C GLY A 20 -4.31 9.03 -11.95
N GLY A 21 -4.38 8.62 -10.68
CA GLY A 21 -4.52 7.22 -10.29
C GLY A 21 -5.82 6.57 -10.76
N PHE A 22 -6.96 7.26 -10.63
CA PHE A 22 -8.25 6.75 -11.12
C PHE A 22 -8.27 6.57 -12.64
N LYS A 23 -7.66 7.49 -13.40
CA LYS A 23 -7.51 7.35 -14.85
C LYS A 23 -6.74 6.08 -15.23
N GLN A 24 -5.70 5.74 -14.48
CA GLN A 24 -4.96 4.49 -14.68
C GLN A 24 -5.81 3.25 -14.34
N LEU A 25 -6.69 3.34 -13.34
CA LEU A 25 -7.63 2.28 -13.00
C LEU A 25 -8.72 2.09 -14.09
N GLU A 26 -9.25 3.18 -14.64
CA GLU A 26 -10.18 3.15 -15.80
C GLU A 26 -9.55 2.46 -17.01
N GLY A 27 -8.29 2.79 -17.33
CA GLY A 27 -7.55 2.17 -18.43
C GLY A 27 -7.40 0.66 -18.28
N LEU A 28 -7.24 0.17 -17.05
CA LEU A 28 -7.26 -1.27 -16.74
C LEU A 28 -8.67 -1.86 -16.86
N GLY A 29 -9.69 -1.18 -16.31
CA GLY A 29 -11.08 -1.62 -16.33
C GLY A 29 -11.63 -1.85 -17.73
N ASN A 30 -11.29 -0.97 -18.67
CA ASN A 30 -11.75 -1.10 -20.06
C ASN A 30 -11.08 -2.24 -20.84
N ASN A 31 -9.90 -2.70 -20.39
CA ASN A 31 -9.14 -3.75 -21.05
C ASN A 31 -9.19 -5.09 -20.29
N LEU A 32 -10.13 -5.24 -19.33
CA LEU A 32 -10.20 -6.37 -18.41
C LEU A 32 -10.32 -7.73 -19.12
N HIS A 33 -10.99 -7.76 -20.28
CA HIS A 33 -11.21 -8.98 -21.04
C HIS A 33 -9.92 -9.54 -21.65
N HIS A 34 -8.95 -8.68 -21.98
CA HIS A 34 -7.74 -9.09 -22.69
C HIS A 34 -6.51 -9.27 -21.80
N ILE A 35 -6.55 -8.74 -20.56
CA ILE A 35 -5.40 -8.71 -19.67
C ILE A 35 -5.51 -9.84 -18.65
N ALA A 36 -4.40 -10.56 -18.42
CA ALA A 36 -4.32 -11.56 -17.38
C ALA A 36 -4.26 -10.92 -15.98
N ILE A 37 -4.97 -11.51 -15.01
CA ILE A 37 -5.14 -11.02 -13.63
C ILE A 37 -3.82 -10.63 -12.95
N TYR A 38 -2.74 -11.39 -13.18
CA TYR A 38 -1.43 -11.13 -12.58
C TYR A 38 -0.81 -9.80 -13.03
N LYS A 39 -1.02 -9.38 -14.28
CA LYS A 39 -0.51 -8.09 -14.79
C LYS A 39 -1.28 -6.93 -14.16
N MET A 40 -2.59 -7.08 -13.96
CA MET A 40 -3.40 -6.05 -13.32
C MET A 40 -3.01 -5.87 -11.86
N LEU A 41 -2.83 -6.96 -11.11
CA LEU A 41 -2.42 -6.90 -9.69
C LEU A 41 -1.09 -6.18 -9.52
N MET A 42 -0.09 -6.49 -10.35
CA MET A 42 1.20 -5.81 -10.30
C MET A 42 1.07 -4.33 -10.65
N TYR A 43 0.29 -3.99 -11.68
CA TYR A 43 0.09 -2.60 -12.09
C TYR A 43 -0.60 -1.78 -11.00
N ILE A 44 -1.72 -2.27 -10.44
CA ILE A 44 -2.46 -1.59 -9.37
C ILE A 44 -1.60 -1.42 -8.11
N GLY A 45 -0.82 -2.45 -7.76
CA GLY A 45 0.10 -2.38 -6.62
C GLY A 45 1.19 -1.31 -6.81
N CYS A 46 1.83 -1.27 -7.98
CA CYS A 46 2.87 -0.28 -8.29
C CYS A 46 2.31 1.15 -8.33
N THR A 47 1.18 1.37 -9.00
CA THR A 47 0.57 2.71 -9.08
C THR A 47 0.09 3.18 -7.70
N GLY A 48 -0.49 2.28 -6.91
CA GLY A 48 -0.89 2.55 -5.52
C GLY A 48 0.27 2.99 -4.62
N ILE A 49 1.46 2.39 -4.78
CA ILE A 49 2.67 2.79 -4.05
C ILE A 49 3.06 4.23 -4.41
N VAL A 50 3.08 4.56 -5.71
CA VAL A 50 3.44 5.90 -6.19
C VAL A 50 2.46 6.96 -5.67
N ILE A 51 1.15 6.71 -5.79
CA ILE A 51 0.12 7.65 -5.31
C ILE A 51 0.22 7.85 -3.79
N THR A 52 0.37 6.76 -3.04
CA THR A 52 0.49 6.81 -1.58
C THR A 52 1.74 7.59 -1.15
N SER A 53 2.85 7.48 -1.90
CA SER A 53 4.08 8.25 -1.67
C SER A 53 3.85 9.75 -1.87
N ILE A 54 3.22 10.15 -2.98
CA ILE A 54 2.95 11.55 -3.30
C ILE A 54 2.02 12.16 -2.24
N VAL A 55 0.95 11.45 -1.87
CA VAL A 55 0.01 11.89 -0.83
C VAL A 55 0.72 12.05 0.52
N PHE A 56 1.60 11.12 0.89
CA PHE A 56 2.35 11.21 2.14
C PHE A 56 3.32 12.40 2.18
N ILE A 57 4.07 12.65 1.09
CA ILE A 57 4.97 13.81 0.98
C ILE A 57 4.17 15.11 1.11
N SER A 58 3.01 15.19 0.47
CA SER A 58 2.10 16.32 0.56
C SER A 58 1.63 16.56 2.00
N PHE A 59 1.17 15.53 2.70
CA PHE A 59 0.79 15.67 4.12
C PHE A 59 1.97 16.03 5.02
N TYR A 60 3.16 15.52 4.73
CA TYR A 60 4.37 15.91 5.44
C TYR A 60 4.70 17.40 5.23
N ALA A 61 4.53 17.93 4.02
CA ALA A 61 4.67 19.36 3.74
C ALA A 61 3.63 20.19 4.50
N VAL A 62 2.37 19.75 4.57
CA VAL A 62 1.33 20.40 5.40
C VAL A 62 1.72 20.40 6.88
N SER A 63 2.24 19.29 7.41
CA SER A 63 2.76 19.20 8.79
C SER A 63 3.73 20.33 9.10
N LYS A 64 4.67 20.56 8.18
CA LYS A 64 5.77 21.51 8.36
C LYS A 64 5.30 22.95 8.27
N LEU A 65 4.30 23.23 7.44
CA LEU A 65 3.71 24.57 7.27
C LEU A 65 2.73 24.95 8.39
N THR A 66 1.99 23.98 8.92
CA THR A 66 0.99 24.19 9.98
C THR A 66 1.58 24.06 11.39
N GLY A 67 2.80 23.54 11.52
CA GLY A 67 3.43 23.23 12.81
C GLY A 67 2.77 22.05 13.54
N LEU A 68 1.79 21.38 12.92
CA LEU A 68 1.11 20.23 13.49
C LEU A 68 2.04 19.01 13.48
N LYS A 69 2.18 18.38 14.64
CA LYS A 69 2.97 17.16 14.82
C LYS A 69 2.23 15.97 14.22
N LEU A 70 2.64 15.50 13.04
CA LEU A 70 2.04 14.31 12.39
C LEU A 70 2.44 12.96 13.01
N HIS A 71 3.25 12.97 14.08
CA HIS A 71 3.73 11.75 14.72
C HIS A 71 2.81 11.34 15.86
N SER A 72 2.36 10.07 15.85
CA SER A 72 1.54 9.50 16.92
C SER A 72 2.31 9.22 18.23
N CYS A 73 3.62 9.46 18.27
CA CYS A 73 4.41 9.34 19.49
C CYS A 73 4.20 10.57 20.38
N GLY A 74 3.51 10.39 21.50
CA GLY A 74 3.25 11.44 22.50
C GLY A 74 4.45 11.79 23.39
N CYS A 75 5.63 12.01 22.82
CA CYS A 75 6.77 12.53 23.59
C CYS A 75 7.15 13.93 23.09
N ASP A 76 7.18 14.91 24.00
CA ASP A 76 7.60 16.28 23.71
C ASP A 76 9.12 16.50 23.70
N SER A 77 9.92 15.53 24.14
CA SER A 77 11.38 15.59 24.03
C SER A 77 12.00 14.22 23.72
N LYS A 78 12.92 14.20 22.74
CA LYS A 78 13.82 13.09 22.35
C LYS A 78 13.26 11.67 22.53
N CYS A 79 12.18 11.32 21.83
CA CYS A 79 11.82 9.90 21.67
C CYS A 79 12.33 9.38 20.32
N GLU A 80 13.22 8.39 20.37
CA GLU A 80 13.60 7.54 19.24
C GLU A 80 12.43 6.64 18.86
N CYS A 81 11.39 7.21 18.26
CA CYS A 81 10.28 6.43 17.75
C CYS A 81 10.63 5.86 16.39
N SER A 82 10.76 4.54 16.31
CA SER A 82 10.89 3.80 15.05
C SER A 82 9.77 4.22 14.08
N VAL A 83 10.12 4.30 12.78
CA VAL A 83 9.22 4.74 11.69
C VAL A 83 7.89 3.97 11.71
N TYR A 84 7.93 2.69 12.11
CA TYR A 84 6.76 1.83 12.28
C TYR A 84 5.76 2.32 13.34
N LYS A 85 6.22 2.89 14.46
CA LYS A 85 5.34 3.46 15.50
C LYS A 85 4.94 4.90 15.18
N LYS A 86 5.70 5.58 14.32
CA LYS A 86 5.49 6.98 13.94
C LYS A 86 4.32 7.14 12.97
N TYR A 87 4.21 6.23 11.99
CA TYR A 87 3.16 6.23 10.96
C TYR A 87 2.57 4.82 10.74
N PRO A 88 1.80 4.29 11.71
CA PRO A 88 1.31 2.92 11.64
C PRO A 88 0.40 2.67 10.42
N VAL A 89 -0.48 3.62 10.10
CA VAL A 89 -1.41 3.50 8.95
C VAL A 89 -0.66 3.45 7.62
N LEU A 90 0.35 4.32 7.44
CA LEU A 90 1.16 4.36 6.23
C LEU A 90 1.87 3.02 5.99
N MET A 91 2.47 2.45 7.03
CA MET A 91 3.15 1.15 6.94
C MET A 91 2.18 0.02 6.58
N MET A 92 0.94 0.04 7.10
CA MET A 92 -0.08 -0.93 6.69
C MET A 92 -0.43 -0.80 5.22
N THR A 93 -0.63 0.43 4.73
CA THR A 93 -0.95 0.67 3.32
C THR A 93 0.18 0.20 2.40
N TYR A 94 1.45 0.49 2.72
CA TYR A 94 2.59 -0.02 1.94
C TYR A 94 2.65 -1.54 1.93
N HIS A 95 2.47 -2.16 3.09
CA HIS A 95 2.53 -3.61 3.18
C HIS A 95 1.40 -4.30 2.41
N PHE A 96 0.19 -3.73 2.44
CA PHE A 96 -0.95 -4.19 1.63
C PHE A 96 -0.67 -4.06 0.12
N LEU A 97 -0.06 -2.96 -0.32
CA LEU A 97 0.28 -2.78 -1.73
C LEU A 97 1.39 -3.73 -2.19
N ILE A 98 2.39 -3.96 -1.34
CA ILE A 98 3.49 -4.90 -1.61
C ILE A 98 2.97 -6.34 -1.68
N SER A 99 1.98 -6.71 -0.86
CA SER A 99 1.37 -8.03 -0.95
C SER A 99 0.65 -8.21 -2.29
N MET A 100 -0.08 -7.22 -2.80
CA MET A 100 -0.70 -7.28 -4.14
C MET A 100 0.33 -7.52 -5.26
N ILE A 101 1.46 -6.81 -5.24
CA ILE A 101 2.53 -7.00 -6.23
C ILE A 101 3.11 -8.41 -6.14
N SER A 102 3.42 -8.85 -4.92
CA SER A 102 4.03 -10.16 -4.67
C SER A 102 3.13 -11.29 -5.20
N THR A 103 1.83 -11.15 -5.03
CA THR A 103 0.83 -12.11 -5.53
C THR A 103 0.81 -12.17 -7.05
N GLY A 104 0.84 -11.00 -7.72
CA GLY A 104 0.94 -10.95 -9.17
C GLY A 104 2.22 -11.63 -9.69
N PHE A 105 3.35 -11.45 -9.00
CA PHE A 105 4.61 -12.10 -9.35
C PHE A 105 4.57 -13.63 -9.15
N ILE A 106 3.96 -14.10 -8.06
CA ILE A 106 3.78 -15.53 -7.79
C ILE A 106 2.92 -16.19 -8.88
N ILE A 107 1.83 -15.55 -9.30
CA ILE A 107 0.96 -16.07 -10.38
C ILE A 107 1.72 -16.14 -11.72
N LEU A 108 2.59 -15.16 -12.01
CA LEU A 108 3.44 -15.16 -13.19
C LEU A 108 4.42 -16.34 -13.20
N LEU A 109 5.16 -16.53 -12.10
CA LEU A 109 6.10 -17.65 -11.93
C LEU A 109 5.38 -18.99 -12.06
N LEU A 110 4.18 -19.09 -11.49
CA LEU A 110 3.38 -20.30 -11.55
C LEU A 110 2.94 -20.63 -12.98
N ARG A 111 2.51 -19.62 -13.75
CA ARG A 111 2.17 -19.83 -15.18
C ARG A 111 3.37 -20.38 -15.95
N HIS A 112 4.57 -19.89 -15.64
CA HIS A 112 5.80 -20.37 -16.26
C HIS A 112 6.15 -21.81 -15.84
N TYR A 113 5.97 -22.15 -14.56
CA TYR A 113 6.23 -23.50 -14.04
C TYR A 113 5.21 -24.55 -14.53
N TYR A 114 3.95 -24.14 -14.73
CA TYR A 114 2.92 -25.00 -15.32
C TYR A 114 3.18 -25.36 -16.78
N ASP A 115 3.69 -24.42 -17.57
CA ASP A 115 4.06 -24.65 -18.97
C ASP A 115 5.17 -25.72 -19.07
N PHE A 116 5.99 -25.83 -18.03
CA PHE A 116 7.05 -26.82 -17.88
C PHE A 116 6.60 -28.21 -17.38
N GLY A 117 5.31 -28.41 -17.08
CA GLY A 117 4.73 -29.75 -16.88
C GLY A 117 5.03 -30.47 -15.55
N LEU A 118 5.50 -29.78 -14.51
CA LEU A 118 6.07 -30.43 -13.31
C LEU A 118 5.10 -30.88 -12.19
N THR A 119 3.79 -30.55 -12.19
CA THR A 119 2.90 -30.86 -11.04
C THR A 119 1.39 -30.89 -11.34
N ASN A 120 0.61 -31.55 -10.47
CA ASN A 120 -0.86 -31.65 -10.52
C ASN A 120 -1.57 -30.28 -10.30
N LYS A 121 -2.52 -29.93 -11.19
CA LYS A 121 -3.06 -28.56 -11.38
C LYS A 121 -3.81 -27.97 -10.20
N THR A 122 -4.47 -28.80 -9.38
CA THR A 122 -5.36 -28.32 -8.31
C THR A 122 -4.63 -28.12 -6.98
N PHE A 123 -3.63 -28.94 -6.67
CA PHE A 123 -2.95 -28.91 -5.37
C PHE A 123 -2.02 -27.68 -5.21
N VAL A 124 -1.29 -27.33 -6.26
CA VAL A 124 -0.38 -26.17 -6.25
C VAL A 124 -1.17 -24.85 -6.22
N GLY A 125 -2.31 -24.78 -6.92
CA GLY A 125 -3.18 -23.60 -6.88
C GLY A 125 -3.76 -23.33 -5.49
N VAL A 126 -4.19 -24.36 -4.76
CA VAL A 126 -4.73 -24.21 -3.40
C VAL A 126 -3.66 -23.79 -2.40
N MET A 127 -2.46 -24.38 -2.45
CA MET A 127 -1.34 -24.00 -1.56
C MET A 127 -0.94 -22.52 -1.69
N LEU A 128 -1.06 -21.95 -2.89
CA LEU A 128 -0.68 -20.56 -3.14
C LEU A 128 -1.76 -19.55 -2.74
N ILE A 129 -3.04 -19.90 -2.88
CA ILE A 129 -4.14 -19.09 -2.32
C ILE A 129 -3.99 -19.01 -0.80
N VAL A 130 -3.65 -20.13 -0.15
CA VAL A 130 -3.39 -20.19 1.29
C VAL A 130 -2.18 -19.32 1.66
N MET A 131 -1.08 -19.38 0.90
CA MET A 131 0.11 -18.54 1.12
C MET A 131 -0.17 -17.04 0.95
N PHE A 132 -1.04 -16.65 0.01
CA PHE A 132 -1.48 -15.25 -0.16
C PHE A 132 -2.30 -14.77 1.04
N PHE A 133 -3.27 -15.55 1.50
CA PHE A 133 -4.07 -15.21 2.68
C PHE A 133 -3.18 -15.10 3.92
N ILE A 134 -2.19 -15.98 4.09
CA ILE A 134 -1.24 -15.90 5.21
C ILE A 134 -0.44 -14.57 5.16
N LEU A 135 0.08 -14.20 3.99
CA LEU A 135 0.88 -12.96 3.83
C LEU A 135 0.03 -11.69 4.00
N ALA A 136 -1.24 -11.72 3.62
CA ALA A 136 -2.17 -10.60 3.78
C ALA A 136 -2.75 -10.48 5.21
N ILE A 137 -2.94 -11.61 5.92
CA ILE A 137 -3.56 -11.64 7.26
C ILE A 137 -2.55 -11.37 8.38
N LEU A 138 -1.31 -11.87 8.27
CA LEU A 138 -0.21 -11.62 9.22
C LEU A 138 -0.07 -10.15 9.67
N PRO A 139 0.01 -9.16 8.77
CA PRO A 139 0.15 -7.75 9.14
C PRO A 139 -1.08 -7.18 9.86
N VAL A 140 -2.28 -7.64 9.50
CA VAL A 140 -3.54 -7.23 10.15
C VAL A 140 -3.58 -7.78 11.58
N LEU A 141 -3.17 -9.03 11.79
CA LEU A 141 -3.05 -9.63 13.11
C LEU A 141 -1.99 -8.94 13.97
N ILE A 142 -0.81 -8.64 13.42
CA ILE A 142 0.26 -7.92 14.14
C ILE A 142 -0.22 -6.54 14.59
N PHE A 143 -1.00 -5.84 13.77
CA PHE A 143 -1.56 -4.54 14.14
C PHE A 143 -2.66 -4.63 15.20
N LEU A 144 -3.60 -5.58 15.06
CA LEU A 144 -4.60 -5.85 16.10
C LEU A 144 -3.91 -6.19 17.42
N TYR A 145 -2.86 -7.00 17.39
CA TYR A 145 -2.05 -7.33 18.56
C TYR A 145 -1.37 -6.10 19.17
N GLN A 146 -0.76 -5.23 18.36
CA GLN A 146 -0.17 -3.97 18.84
C GLN A 146 -1.20 -3.00 19.44
N LYS A 147 -2.42 -2.95 18.88
CA LYS A 147 -3.52 -2.13 19.40
C LYS A 147 -4.04 -2.69 20.73
N PHE A 148 -4.23 -4.01 20.84
CA PHE A 148 -4.63 -4.69 22.07
C PHE A 148 -3.59 -4.53 23.19
N LEU A 149 -2.29 -4.58 22.88
CA LEU A 149 -1.20 -4.36 23.85
C LEU A 149 -1.15 -2.92 24.38
N LYS A 150 -1.53 -1.92 23.57
CA LYS A 150 -1.62 -0.52 24.02
C LYS A 150 -2.86 -0.24 24.89
N ILE A 151 -3.93 -1.02 24.77
CA ILE A 151 -5.14 -0.87 25.61
C ILE A 151 -4.92 -1.45 27.02
N LYS A 152 -3.97 -2.38 27.17
CA LYS A 152 -3.64 -3.05 28.43
C LYS A 152 -2.60 -2.32 29.29
N LYS A 153 -2.08 -1.18 28.84
CA LYS A 153 -1.00 -0.42 29.48
C LYS A 153 -1.50 0.98 29.81
#